data_AF-A0A3A4WQG7-F1
#
_entry.id   AF-A0A3A4WQG7-F1
#
_cell.length_a   1.000
_cell.length_b   1.000
_cell.length_c   1.000
_cell.angle_alpha   90.00
_cell.angle_beta   90.00
_cell.angle_gamma   90.00
#
_symmetry.space_group_name_H-M   'P 1'
#
loop_
_entity.id
_entity.type
_entity.pdbx_description
1 polymer ?
#
loop_
_entity_poly.entity_id
_entity_poly.type
_entity_poly.pdbx_seq_one_letter_code
_entity_poly.pdbx_strand_id
1 'polypeptide(L)'
;MNLLDYCKAMETELITWKAKLYDMTRKIDKLPSASKQRMLGSVEDIHMVLAELEDRLEKLQTECPSEWGPQRGEIENAHVNMRSMYEETMAEIGKAAPVSVPG
;
A
#
# COMPACT_ATOMS: atom_id res chain seq x y z
N MET A 1 17.72 -3.46 15.92
CA MET A 1 16.36 -2.90 16.08
C MET A 1 15.59 -3.85 16.98
N ASN A 2 14.91 -3.34 18.01
CA ASN A 2 14.03 -4.17 18.86
C ASN A 2 12.61 -4.19 18.26
N LEU A 3 11.74 -5.05 18.82
CA LEU A 3 10.38 -5.23 18.32
C LEU A 3 9.55 -3.93 18.38
N LEU A 4 9.65 -3.17 19.47
CA LEU A 4 8.90 -1.93 19.65
C LEU A 4 9.30 -0.87 18.62
N ASP A 5 10.59 -0.73 18.35
CA ASP A 5 11.12 0.18 17.33
C ASP A 5 10.67 -0.25 15.93
N TYR A 6 10.65 -1.55 15.65
CA TYR A 6 10.12 -2.10 14.40
C TYR A 6 8.65 -1.75 14.23
N CYS A 7 7.80 -2.02 15.24
CA CYS A 7 6.37 -1.74 15.15
C CYS A 7 6.09 -0.26 14.92
N LYS A 8 6.76 0.64 15.66
CA LYS A 8 6.61 2.09 15.48
C LYS A 8 7.05 2.58 14.10
N ALA A 9 8.16 2.05 13.59
CA ALA A 9 8.63 2.38 12.25
C ALA A 9 7.60 1.94 11.21
N MET A 10 7.08 0.72 11.32
CA MET A 10 6.08 0.21 10.39
C MET A 10 4.74 0.93 10.50
N GLU A 11 4.26 1.27 11.69
CA GLU A 11 3.04 2.08 11.87
C GLU A 11 3.16 3.42 11.11
N THR A 12 4.32 4.07 11.21
CA THR A 12 4.61 5.32 10.51
C THR A 12 4.61 5.13 8.98
N GLU A 13 5.17 4.02 8.50
CA GLU A 13 5.13 3.67 7.09
C GLU A 13 3.69 3.39 6.62
N LEU A 14 2.87 2.68 7.40
CA LEU A 14 1.47 2.38 7.06
C LEU A 14 0.62 3.65 6.98
N ILE A 15 0.85 4.63 7.87
CA ILE A 15 0.23 5.97 7.76
C ILE A 15 0.62 6.65 6.45
N THR A 16 1.89 6.57 6.07
CA THR A 16 2.37 7.11 4.79
C THR A 16 1.71 6.40 3.61
N TRP A 17 1.54 5.08 3.69
CA TRP A 17 0.87 4.29 2.66
C TRP A 17 -0.61 4.63 2.53
N LYS A 18 -1.33 4.86 3.63
CA LYS A 18 -2.71 5.36 3.59
C LYS A 18 -2.83 6.67 2.82
N ALA A 19 -1.91 7.60 3.05
CA ALA A 19 -1.89 8.87 2.31
C ALA A 19 -1.59 8.66 0.82
N LYS A 20 -0.60 7.81 0.47
CA LYS A 20 -0.28 7.47 -0.92
C LYS A 20 -1.45 6.80 -1.65
N LEU A 21 -2.16 5.90 -0.98
CA LEU A 21 -3.35 5.24 -1.51
C LEU A 21 -4.47 6.23 -1.77
N TYR A 22 -4.71 7.14 -0.82
CA TYR A 22 -5.70 8.20 -0.99
C TYR A 22 -5.40 9.07 -2.22
N ASP A 23 -4.15 9.47 -2.41
CA ASP A 23 -3.73 10.25 -3.58
C ASP A 23 -3.86 9.46 -4.88
N MET A 24 -3.55 8.16 -4.87
CA MET A 24 -3.73 7.28 -6.03
C MET A 24 -5.22 7.16 -6.41
N THR A 25 -6.10 6.91 -5.44
CA THR A 25 -7.56 6.85 -5.67
C THR A 25 -8.07 8.16 -6.27
N ARG A 26 -7.61 9.31 -5.78
CA ARG A 26 -7.93 10.62 -6.35
C ARG A 26 -7.44 10.81 -7.79
N LYS A 27 -6.31 10.20 -8.17
CA LYS A 27 -5.83 10.23 -9.56
C LYS A 27 -6.69 9.34 -10.45
N ILE A 28 -7.09 8.16 -9.96
CA ILE A 28 -7.99 7.24 -10.67
C ILE A 28 -9.36 7.86 -10.89
N ASP A 29 -9.88 8.61 -9.91
CA ASP A 29 -11.16 9.31 -10.04
C ASP A 29 -11.20 10.35 -11.16
N LYS A 30 -10.04 10.87 -11.58
CA LYS A 30 -9.90 11.82 -12.69
C LYS A 30 -9.77 11.16 -14.06
N LEU A 31 -9.64 9.83 -14.11
CA LEU A 31 -9.50 9.11 -15.37
C LEU A 31 -10.86 8.89 -16.06
N PRO A 32 -10.87 8.72 -17.39
CA PRO A 32 -12.06 8.30 -18.11
C PRO A 32 -12.64 6.98 -17.56
N SER A 33 -13.96 6.81 -17.59
CA SER A 33 -14.68 5.69 -16.94
C SER A 33 -14.13 4.30 -17.30
N ALA A 34 -13.70 4.08 -18.54
CA ALA A 34 -13.13 2.80 -18.98
C ALA A 34 -11.75 2.51 -18.35
N SER A 35 -10.91 3.53 -18.16
CA SER A 35 -9.62 3.39 -17.47
C SER A 35 -9.81 3.29 -15.97
N LYS A 36 -10.75 4.07 -15.40
CA LYS A 36 -11.14 3.99 -14.00
C LYS A 36 -11.57 2.58 -13.61
N GLN A 37 -12.50 1.95 -14.35
CA GLN A 37 -12.99 0.61 -14.04
C GLN A 37 -11.88 -0.45 -14.05
N ARG A 38 -10.90 -0.33 -14.95
CA ARG A 38 -9.75 -1.26 -14.99
C ARG A 38 -8.85 -1.16 -13.77
N MET A 39 -8.78 0.00 -13.13
CA MET A 39 -7.87 0.25 -12.00
C MET A 39 -8.52 0.04 -10.63
N LEU A 40 -9.87 0.01 -10.55
CA LEU A 40 -10.57 -0.19 -9.27
C LEU A 40 -10.16 -1.50 -8.59
N GLY A 41 -10.02 -2.60 -9.35
CA GLY A 41 -9.58 -3.88 -8.79
C GLY A 41 -8.19 -3.80 -8.17
N SER A 42 -7.23 -3.16 -8.85
CA SER A 42 -5.88 -2.98 -8.30
C SER A 42 -5.89 -2.14 -7.01
N VAL A 43 -6.73 -1.10 -6.92
CA VAL A 43 -6.85 -0.29 -5.70
C VAL A 43 -7.44 -1.10 -4.54
N GLU A 44 -8.48 -1.89 -4.82
CA GLU A 44 -9.08 -2.80 -3.83
C GLU A 44 -8.06 -3.81 -3.31
N ASP A 45 -7.26 -4.41 -4.20
CA ASP A 45 -6.22 -5.35 -3.81
C ASP A 45 -5.17 -4.70 -2.90
N ILE A 46 -4.73 -3.48 -3.21
CA ILE A 46 -3.75 -2.79 -2.36
C ILE A 46 -4.36 -2.43 -1.00
N HIS A 47 -5.65 -2.06 -0.95
CA HIS A 47 -6.35 -1.83 0.32
C HIS A 47 -6.44 -3.10 1.17
N MET A 48 -6.67 -4.27 0.55
CA MET A 48 -6.68 -5.55 1.28
C MET A 48 -5.31 -5.87 1.89
N VAL A 49 -4.22 -5.72 1.12
CA VAL A 49 -2.86 -5.96 1.63
C VAL A 49 -2.50 -4.98 2.74
N LEU A 50 -2.91 -3.71 2.61
CA LEU A 50 -2.68 -2.72 3.67
C LEU A 50 -3.40 -3.11 4.96
N ALA A 51 -4.67 -3.54 4.89
CA ALA A 51 -5.42 -3.98 6.06
C ALA A 51 -4.78 -5.22 6.72
N GLU A 52 -4.31 -6.18 5.90
CA GLU A 52 -3.60 -7.35 6.41
C GLU A 52 -2.29 -6.96 7.13
N LEU A 53 -1.54 -6.00 6.60
CA LEU A 53 -0.34 -5.47 7.24
C LEU A 53 -0.65 -4.83 8.60
N GLU A 54 -1.73 -4.08 8.70
CA GLU A 54 -2.18 -3.46 9.95
C GLU A 54 -2.52 -4.52 11.01
N ASP A 55 -3.33 -5.52 10.63
CA ASP A 55 -3.72 -6.61 11.53
C ASP A 55 -2.50 -7.40 12.03
N ARG A 56 -1.54 -7.68 11.14
CA ARG A 56 -0.31 -8.41 11.49
C ARG A 56 0.58 -7.59 12.41
N LEU A 57 0.68 -6.28 12.18
CA LEU A 57 1.49 -5.39 13.00
C LEU A 57 0.89 -5.22 14.39
N GLU A 58 -0.43 -5.06 14.48
CA GLU A 58 -1.16 -4.98 15.75
C GLU A 58 -0.99 -6.26 16.56
N LYS A 59 -1.15 -7.44 15.93
CA LYS A 59 -0.87 -8.73 16.58
C LYS A 59 0.56 -8.83 17.09
N LEU A 60 1.53 -8.45 16.26
CA LEU A 60 2.94 -8.51 16.64
C LEU A 60 3.25 -7.59 17.83
N GLN A 61 2.65 -6.39 17.87
CA GLN A 61 2.80 -5.45 18.98
C GLN A 61 2.13 -5.93 20.26
N THR A 62 0.95 -6.55 20.16
CA THR A 62 0.14 -6.99 21.31
C THR A 62 0.63 -8.31 21.91
N GLU A 63 1.01 -9.28 21.09
CA GLU A 63 1.50 -10.59 21.53
C GLU A 63 2.95 -10.53 22.03
N CYS A 64 3.73 -9.54 21.57
CA CYS A 64 5.11 -9.28 21.96
C CYS A 64 5.96 -10.57 22.10
N PRO A 65 6.02 -11.41 21.05
CA PRO A 65 6.67 -12.71 21.16
C PRO A 65 8.19 -12.56 21.31
N SER A 66 8.81 -13.50 22.04
CA SER A 66 10.27 -13.53 22.22
C SER A 66 11.01 -13.76 20.89
N GLU A 67 10.41 -14.53 19.99
CA GLU A 67 10.86 -14.76 18.62
C GLU A 67 9.83 -14.19 17.65
N TRP A 68 10.23 -13.17 16.89
CA TRP A 68 9.35 -12.42 15.98
C TRP A 68 9.88 -12.33 14.55
N GLY A 69 11.01 -12.99 14.26
CA GLY A 69 11.63 -13.02 12.93
C GLY A 69 10.71 -13.54 11.81
N PRO A 70 9.93 -14.62 12.00
CA PRO A 70 8.98 -15.09 11.00
C PRO A 70 7.89 -14.07 10.67
N GLN A 71 7.24 -13.50 11.69
CA GLN A 71 6.18 -12.50 11.53
C GLN A 71 6.73 -11.24 10.87
N ARG A 72 7.94 -10.82 11.24
CA ARG A 72 8.66 -9.74 10.57
C ARG A 72 8.83 -10.01 9.08
N GLY A 73 9.28 -11.20 8.71
CA GLY A 73 9.47 -11.59 7.31
C GLY A 73 8.16 -11.56 6.52
N GLU A 74 7.06 -12.00 7.11
CA GLU A 74 5.72 -11.93 6.50
C GLU A 74 5.27 -10.49 6.25
N ILE A 75 5.46 -9.59 7.24
CA ILE A 75 5.14 -8.17 7.11
C ILE A 75 6.03 -7.51 6.06
N GLU A 76 7.34 -7.78 6.05
CA GLU A 76 8.26 -7.22 5.07
C GLU A 76 7.92 -7.68 3.63
N ASN A 77 7.57 -8.95 3.44
CA ASN A 77 7.16 -9.48 2.14
C ASN A 77 5.85 -8.85 1.66
N ALA A 78 4.85 -8.74 2.54
CA ALA A 78 3.57 -8.09 2.20
C ALA A 78 3.78 -6.60 1.88
N HIS A 79 4.67 -5.92 2.60
CA HIS A 79 5.02 -4.53 2.31
C HIS A 79 5.71 -4.35 0.95
N VAL A 80 6.63 -5.25 0.58
CA VAL A 80 7.26 -5.25 -0.76
C VAL A 80 6.21 -5.50 -1.84
N ASN A 81 5.33 -6.49 -1.64
CA ASN A 81 4.25 -6.77 -2.59
C ASN A 81 3.33 -5.55 -2.81
N MET A 82 2.88 -4.93 -1.71
CA MET A 82 2.05 -3.73 -1.74
C MET A 82 2.72 -2.59 -2.52
N ARG A 83 4.04 -2.41 -2.33
CA ARG A 83 4.81 -1.40 -3.06
C ARG A 83 4.83 -1.66 -4.57
N SER A 84 5.08 -2.90 -4.98
CA SER A 84 5.08 -3.28 -6.40
C SER A 84 3.72 -3.00 -7.04
N MET A 85 2.63 -3.42 -6.40
CA MET A 85 1.27 -3.18 -6.89
C MET A 85 0.95 -1.68 -7.01
N TYR A 86 1.38 -0.88 -6.04
CA TYR A 86 1.22 0.57 -6.10
C TYR A 86 1.98 1.18 -7.28
N GLU A 87 3.25 0.80 -7.47
CA GLU A 87 4.09 1.31 -8.57
C GLU A 87 3.51 0.94 -9.94
N GLU A 88 3.05 -0.30 -10.11
CA GLU A 88 2.37 -0.77 -11.32
C GLU A 88 1.08 0.02 -11.59
N THR A 89 0.23 0.19 -10.58
CA THR A 89 -1.02 0.94 -10.70
C THR A 89 -0.75 2.40 -11.06
N MET A 90 0.24 3.02 -10.42
CA MET A 90 0.66 4.39 -10.71
C MET A 90 1.22 4.57 -12.13
N ALA A 91 1.94 3.56 -12.65
CA ALA A 91 2.42 3.57 -14.03
C ALA A 91 1.24 3.48 -15.02
N GLU A 92 0.25 2.63 -14.75
CA GLU A 92 -0.95 2.51 -15.57
C GLU A 92 -1.78 3.81 -15.53
N ILE A 93 -1.91 4.46 -14.36
CA ILE A 93 -2.53 5.80 -14.24
C ILE A 93 -1.80 6.79 -15.14
N GLY A 94 -0.47 6.80 -15.14
CA GLY A 94 0.35 7.67 -15.98
C GLY A 94 0.09 7.46 -17.48
N LYS A 95 -0.08 6.22 -17.93
CA LYS A 95 -0.42 5.88 -19.32
C LYS A 95 -1.85 6.29 -19.70
N ALA A 96 -2.78 6.21 -18.74
CA ALA A 96 -4.19 6.51 -18.96
C ALA A 96 -4.54 8.00 -18.82
N ALA A 97 -3.68 8.79 -18.17
CA ALA A 97 -3.87 10.22 -18.03
C ALA A 97 -3.78 10.88 -19.41
N PRO A 98 -4.76 11.71 -19.82
CA PRO A 98 -4.63 12.48 -21.05
C PRO A 98 -3.40 13.39 -20.89
N VAL A 99 -2.40 13.20 -21.76
CA VAL A 99 -1.27 14.13 -21.86
C VAL A 99 -1.87 15.53 -21.98
N SER A 100 -1.45 16.43 -21.09
CA SER A 100 -1.66 17.85 -21.28
C SER A 100 -1.05 18.21 -22.62
N VAL A 101 -1.88 18.33 -23.65
CA VAL A 101 -1.50 18.88 -24.95
C VAL A 101 -1.01 20.31 -24.65
N PRO A 102 0.27 20.63 -24.86
CA PRO A 102 0.71 22.02 -24.79
C PRO A 102 0.02 22.74 -25.95
N GLY A 103 -0.70 23.82 -25.64
CA GLY A 103 -1.15 24.78 -26.64
C GLY A 103 0.03 25.50 -27.29
#